data_AF-A0A6I9ZCQ2-F1
#
_entry.id   AF-A0A6I9ZCQ2-F1
#
_cell.length_a   1.000
_cell.length_b   1.000
_cell.length_c   1.000
_cell.angle_alpha   90.00
_cell.angle_beta   90.00
_cell.angle_gamma   90.00
#
_symmetry.space_group_name_H-M   'P 1'
#
loop_
_entity.id
_entity.type
_entity.pdbx_description
1 polymer ?
#
loop_
_entity_poly.entity_id
_entity_poly.type
_entity_poly.pdbx_seq_one_letter_code
_entity_poly.pdbx_strand_id
1 'polypeptide(L)'
;DLAFLSQSFHAPALKRLDLSGHDFSQGLLEPLRLLLEETSASLLHLDLMECRMADSHLDALLPTLRRCSRLRFLGLYGNSLSTAALKDLLQKTLELPDLHLVVYPFPVDCYKPEPP
;
A
#
# COMPACT_ATOMS: atom_id res chain seq x y z
N ASP A 1 14.84 -9.04 -3.48
CA ASP A 1 14.98 -7.60 -3.79
C ASP A 1 13.80 -7.18 -4.66
N LEU A 2 13.08 -6.12 -4.27
CA LEU A 2 11.93 -5.59 -5.01
C LEU A 2 12.32 -5.09 -6.40
N ALA A 3 13.50 -4.47 -6.52
CA ALA A 3 13.99 -3.94 -7.79
C ALA A 3 14.32 -5.05 -8.80
N PHE A 4 14.74 -6.22 -8.31
CA PHE A 4 14.92 -7.39 -9.13
C PHE A 4 13.58 -7.99 -9.58
N LEU A 5 12.61 -8.05 -8.67
CA LEU A 5 11.28 -8.57 -8.97
C LEU A 5 10.56 -7.71 -10.01
N SER A 6 10.67 -6.37 -9.92
CA SER A 6 10.04 -5.47 -10.90
C SER A 6 10.62 -5.63 -12.31
N GLN A 7 11.85 -6.10 -12.45
CA GLN A 7 12.47 -6.37 -13.76
C GLN A 7 12.24 -7.81 -14.26
N SER A 8 11.57 -8.65 -13.47
CA SER A 8 11.31 -10.03 -13.83
C SER A 8 10.19 -10.13 -14.85
N PHE A 9 10.35 -11.01 -15.84
CA PHE A 9 9.28 -11.37 -16.78
C PHE A 9 8.03 -11.96 -16.09
N HIS A 10 8.18 -12.44 -14.84
CA HIS A 10 7.07 -12.98 -14.05
C HIS A 10 6.30 -11.91 -13.28
N ALA A 11 6.80 -10.67 -13.18
CA ALA A 11 6.15 -9.61 -12.42
C ALA A 11 4.69 -9.39 -12.88
N PRO A 12 4.38 -9.29 -14.18
CA PRO A 12 3.00 -9.07 -14.63
C PRO A 12 2.05 -10.22 -14.35
N ALA A 13 2.53 -11.38 -13.89
CA ALA A 13 1.71 -12.52 -13.50
C ALA A 13 1.45 -12.60 -11.99
N LEU A 14 2.14 -11.79 -11.17
CA LEU A 14 2.03 -11.86 -9.70
C LEU A 14 0.61 -11.53 -9.24
N LYS A 15 0.08 -12.41 -8.38
CA LYS A 15 -1.29 -12.28 -7.82
C LYS A 15 -1.29 -11.77 -6.39
N ARG A 16 -0.23 -12.06 -5.65
CA ARG A 16 -0.12 -11.73 -4.24
C ARG A 16 1.27 -11.15 -3.98
N LEU A 17 1.28 -10.00 -3.34
CA LEU A 17 2.46 -9.33 -2.86
C LEU A 17 2.27 -9.10 -1.36
N ASP A 18 3.06 -9.81 -0.56
CA ASP A 18 3.08 -9.67 0.89
C ASP A 18 4.43 -9.09 1.27
N LEU A 19 4.40 -7.84 1.75
CA LEU A 19 5.57 -7.09 2.18
C LEU A 19 5.41 -6.64 3.63
N SER A 20 4.52 -7.31 4.38
CA SER A 20 4.28 -7.01 5.78
C SER A 20 5.60 -7.04 6.58
N GLY A 21 5.73 -6.12 7.55
CA GLY A 21 6.90 -5.98 8.41
C GLY A 21 8.15 -5.40 7.76
N HIS A 22 8.14 -5.01 6.48
CA HIS A 22 9.28 -4.37 5.84
C HIS A 22 9.31 -2.85 6.10
N ASP A 23 10.48 -2.28 6.38
CA ASP A 23 10.60 -0.84 6.65
C ASP A 23 10.70 -0.01 5.36
N PHE A 24 9.59 0.62 4.97
CA PHE A 24 9.54 1.47 3.77
C PHE A 24 10.10 2.89 3.97
N SER A 25 10.43 3.28 5.20
CA SER A 25 11.06 4.58 5.48
C SER A 25 12.50 4.68 4.97
N GLN A 26 13.12 3.53 4.64
CA GLN A 26 14.54 3.41 4.28
C GLN A 26 14.77 3.15 2.78
N GLY A 27 13.94 3.70 1.89
CA GLY A 27 14.22 3.70 0.44
C GLY A 27 13.64 2.52 -0.37
N LEU A 28 12.72 1.74 0.20
CA LEU A 28 12.02 0.67 -0.52
C LEU A 28 10.79 1.17 -1.32
N LEU A 29 10.44 2.44 -1.20
CA LEU A 29 9.23 3.02 -1.80
C LEU A 29 9.27 3.02 -3.34
N GLU A 30 10.39 3.45 -3.93
CA GLU A 30 10.54 3.50 -5.39
C GLU A 30 10.53 2.10 -6.03
N PRO A 31 11.30 1.11 -5.53
CA PRO A 31 11.18 -0.26 -6.01
C PRO A 31 9.76 -0.84 -5.89
N LEU A 32 9.05 -0.53 -4.80
CA LEU A 32 7.66 -0.95 -4.65
C LEU A 32 6.76 -0.31 -5.70
N ARG A 33 6.91 1.00 -5.94
CA ARG A 33 6.13 1.72 -6.95
C ARG A 33 6.28 1.08 -8.33
N LEU A 34 7.52 0.80 -8.75
CA LEU A 34 7.81 0.12 -10.01
C LEU A 34 7.19 -1.27 -10.07
N LEU A 35 7.30 -2.05 -8.98
CA LEU A 35 6.70 -3.38 -8.92
C LEU A 35 5.16 -3.32 -9.00
N LEU A 36 4.51 -2.33 -8.37
CA LEU A 36 3.06 -2.13 -8.47
C LEU A 36 2.63 -1.75 -9.89
N GLU A 37 3.43 -0.97 -10.62
CA GLU A 37 3.16 -0.67 -12.02
C GLU A 37 3.16 -1.94 -12.89
N GLU A 38 4.20 -2.77 -12.75
CA GLU A 38 4.34 -4.02 -13.49
C GLU A 38 3.25 -5.05 -13.15
N THR A 39 2.82 -5.07 -11.89
CA THR A 39 1.80 -6.02 -11.38
C THR A 39 0.37 -5.49 -11.48
N SER A 40 0.17 -4.24 -11.90
CA SER A 40 -1.13 -3.54 -11.87
C SER A 40 -2.28 -4.30 -12.55
N ALA A 41 -2.00 -5.00 -13.66
CA ALA A 41 -3.02 -5.74 -14.41
C ALA A 41 -3.36 -7.13 -13.82
N SER A 42 -2.63 -7.59 -12.80
CA SER A 42 -2.73 -8.96 -12.30
C SER A 42 -2.86 -9.09 -10.79
N LEU A 43 -2.38 -8.11 -10.03
CA LEU A 43 -2.33 -8.12 -8.57
C LEU A 43 -3.74 -8.19 -7.97
N LEU A 44 -3.95 -9.15 -7.07
CA LEU A 44 -5.22 -9.37 -6.37
C LEU A 44 -5.10 -9.07 -4.87
N HIS A 45 -3.90 -9.18 -4.30
CA HIS A 45 -3.68 -9.05 -2.87
C HIS A 45 -2.38 -8.30 -2.63
N LEU A 46 -2.48 -7.17 -1.92
CA LEU A 46 -1.35 -6.38 -1.47
C LEU A 46 -1.39 -6.26 0.04
N ASP A 47 -0.37 -6.77 0.71
CA ASP A 47 -0.19 -6.65 2.16
C ASP A 47 0.99 -5.74 2.47
N LEU A 48 0.71 -4.59 3.08
CA LEU A 48 1.67 -3.60 3.55
C LEU A 48 1.48 -3.35 5.06
N MET A 49 1.07 -4.36 5.82
CA MET A 49 0.93 -4.22 7.26
C MET A 49 2.29 -4.04 7.97
N GLU A 50 2.30 -3.22 9.02
CA GLU A 50 3.47 -2.98 9.87
C GLU A 50 4.71 -2.46 9.10
N CYS A 51 4.46 -1.73 8.01
CA CYS A 51 5.47 -1.28 7.05
C CYS A 51 6.14 0.06 7.38
N ARG A 52 5.81 0.64 8.55
CA ARG A 52 6.27 1.97 9.00
C ARG A 52 6.00 3.09 7.98
N MET A 53 4.92 2.94 7.21
CA MET A 53 4.51 3.95 6.25
C MET A 53 3.96 5.18 6.98
N ALA A 54 4.15 6.33 6.35
CA ALA A 54 3.62 7.62 6.76
C ALA A 54 2.79 8.17 5.61
N ASP A 55 2.04 9.24 5.85
CA ASP A 55 1.14 9.86 4.87
C ASP A 55 1.82 10.10 3.51
N SER A 56 3.04 10.67 3.51
CA SER A 56 3.81 10.93 2.28
C SER A 56 4.15 9.67 1.48
N HIS A 57 4.41 8.54 2.16
CA HIS A 57 4.68 7.27 1.51
C HIS A 57 3.40 6.72 0.85
N LEU A 58 2.26 6.85 1.52
CA LEU A 58 0.98 6.44 0.96
C LEU A 58 0.62 7.29 -0.25
N ASP A 59 0.73 8.62 -0.13
CA ASP A 59 0.44 9.58 -1.20
C ASP A 59 1.23 9.28 -2.47
N ALA A 60 2.51 8.91 -2.33
CA ALA A 60 3.37 8.54 -3.45
C ALA A 60 2.93 7.24 -4.14
N LEU A 61 2.29 6.30 -3.42
CA LEU A 61 1.82 5.02 -3.96
C LEU A 61 0.40 5.10 -4.54
N LEU A 62 -0.44 6.03 -4.08
CA LEU A 62 -1.84 6.15 -4.51
C LEU A 62 -2.04 6.14 -6.04
N PRO A 63 -1.24 6.85 -6.86
CA PRO A 63 -1.39 6.80 -8.31
C PRO A 63 -1.23 5.38 -8.88
N THR A 64 -0.27 4.61 -8.37
CA THR A 64 -0.01 3.23 -8.82
C THR A 64 -1.04 2.24 -8.28
N LEU A 65 -1.50 2.43 -7.03
CA LEU A 65 -2.58 1.64 -6.45
C LEU A 65 -3.88 1.76 -7.26
N ARG A 66 -4.23 2.95 -7.74
CA ARG A 66 -5.40 3.17 -8.61
C ARG A 66 -5.33 2.42 -9.94
N ARG A 67 -4.13 2.06 -10.41
CA ARG A 67 -3.95 1.26 -11.64
C ARG A 67 -4.17 -0.23 -11.39
N CYS A 68 -4.15 -0.67 -10.13
CA CYS A 68 -4.35 -2.06 -9.74
C CYS A 68 -5.84 -2.45 -9.78
N SER A 69 -6.46 -2.43 -10.96
CA SER A 69 -7.92 -2.57 -11.14
C SER A 69 -8.51 -3.89 -10.65
N ARG A 70 -7.67 -4.92 -10.48
CA ARG A 70 -8.05 -6.26 -10.01
C ARG A 70 -7.77 -6.49 -8.53
N LEU A 71 -7.26 -5.46 -7.82
CA LEU A 71 -6.91 -5.57 -6.42
C LEU A 71 -8.16 -5.85 -5.59
N ARG A 72 -8.14 -6.93 -4.79
CA ARG A 72 -9.26 -7.37 -3.95
C ARG A 72 -9.00 -7.12 -2.47
N PHE A 73 -7.74 -7.13 -2.08
CA PHE A 73 -7.30 -6.96 -0.71
C PHE A 73 -6.17 -5.94 -0.61
N LEU A 74 -6.30 -5.01 0.34
CA LEU A 74 -5.26 -4.06 0.72
C LEU A 74 -5.07 -4.04 2.25
N GLY A 75 -3.90 -4.46 2.73
CA GLY A 75 -3.53 -4.43 4.14
C GLY A 75 -2.64 -3.22 4.48
N LEU A 76 -3.05 -2.39 5.44
CA LEU A 76 -2.31 -1.20 5.89
C LEU A 76 -2.24 -1.07 7.42
N TYR A 77 -2.75 -2.05 8.17
CA TYR A 77 -2.66 -2.08 9.63
C TYR A 77 -1.21 -1.87 10.11
N GLY A 78 -1.03 -1.25 11.28
CA GLY A 78 0.31 -1.04 11.86
C GLY A 78 1.17 0.02 11.15
N ASN A 79 0.60 0.83 10.26
CA ASN A 79 1.27 2.01 9.70
C ASN A 79 0.85 3.30 10.40
N SER A 80 1.72 4.30 10.34
CA SER A 80 1.54 5.60 10.99
C SER A 80 0.82 6.58 10.07
N LEU A 81 -0.46 6.30 9.78
CA LEU A 81 -1.28 7.11 8.86
C LEU A 81 -2.24 8.02 9.63
N SER A 82 -2.42 9.25 9.16
CA SER A 82 -3.40 10.19 9.72
C SER A 82 -4.81 9.94 9.20
N THR A 83 -5.82 10.47 9.91
CA THR A 83 -7.21 10.45 9.48
C THR A 83 -7.39 11.09 8.10
N ALA A 84 -6.61 12.12 7.78
CA ALA A 84 -6.66 12.79 6.49
C ALA A 84 -6.19 11.86 5.37
N ALA A 85 -5.04 11.19 5.55
CA ALA A 85 -4.50 10.23 4.59
C ALA A 85 -5.45 9.03 4.39
N LEU A 86 -6.07 8.51 5.45
CA LEU A 86 -7.05 7.43 5.33
C LEU A 86 -8.31 7.83 4.56
N LYS A 87 -8.77 9.09 4.73
CA LYS A 87 -9.90 9.62 3.96
C LYS A 87 -9.56 9.78 2.48
N ASP A 88 -8.38 10.30 2.16
CA ASP A 88 -7.96 10.41 0.76
C ASP A 88 -7.82 9.02 0.13
N LEU A 89 -7.16 8.08 0.82
CA LEU A 89 -7.07 6.68 0.39
C LEU A 89 -8.45 6.09 0.09
N LEU A 90 -9.41 6.24 1.01
CA LEU A 90 -10.78 5.76 0.80
C LEU A 90 -11.39 6.36 -0.48
N GLN A 91 -11.27 7.67 -0.69
CA GLN A 91 -11.81 8.32 -1.89
C GLN A 91 -11.17 7.78 -3.17
N LYS A 92 -9.85 7.52 -3.17
CA LYS A 92 -9.13 7.00 -4.34
C LYS A 92 -9.40 5.52 -4.60
N THR A 93 -9.64 4.73 -3.56
CA THR A 93 -9.87 3.29 -3.70
C THR A 93 -11.32 2.94 -4.05
N LEU A 94 -12.28 3.86 -3.87
CA LEU A 94 -13.66 3.69 -4.36
C LEU A 94 -13.75 3.45 -5.87
N GLU A 95 -12.74 3.89 -6.63
CA GLU A 95 -12.67 3.68 -8.07
C GLU A 95 -12.15 2.29 -8.47
N LEU A 96 -11.68 1.49 -7.52
CA LEU A 96 -11.18 0.13 -7.77
C LEU A 96 -12.36 -0.86 -7.74
N PRO A 97 -12.78 -1.41 -8.90
CA PRO A 97 -14.05 -2.15 -9.01
C PRO A 97 -14.04 -3.48 -8.26
N ASP A 98 -12.88 -4.12 -8.15
CA ASP A 98 -12.72 -5.45 -7.54
C ASP A 98 -12.30 -5.38 -6.06
N LEU A 99 -12.14 -4.18 -5.47
CA LEU A 99 -11.63 -4.03 -4.12
C LEU A 99 -12.70 -4.40 -3.09
N HIS A 100 -12.50 -5.52 -2.40
CA HIS A 100 -13.48 -6.06 -1.45
C HIS A 100 -13.12 -5.83 0.01
N LEU A 101 -11.83 -5.74 0.33
CA LEU A 101 -11.36 -5.60 1.70
C LEU A 101 -10.16 -4.66 1.80
N VAL A 102 -10.28 -3.68 2.68
CA VAL A 102 -9.17 -2.81 3.10
C VAL A 102 -9.03 -2.90 4.61
N VAL A 103 -7.84 -3.22 5.09
CA VAL A 103 -7.52 -3.26 6.53
C VAL A 103 -6.77 -1.98 6.88
N TYR A 104 -7.47 -1.05 7.54
CA TYR A 104 -6.92 0.25 7.92
C TYR A 104 -6.16 0.19 9.25
N PRO A 105 -5.10 1.00 9.45
CA PRO A 105 -4.56 1.26 10.77
C PRO A 105 -5.49 2.19 11.56
N PHE A 106 -5.32 2.22 12.88
CA PHE A 106 -5.95 3.27 13.69
C PHE A 106 -5.22 4.61 13.46
N PRO A 107 -5.93 5.70 13.11
CA PRO A 107 -5.30 6.96 12.77
C PRO A 107 -4.41 7.51 13.88
N VAL A 108 -3.22 7.99 13.53
CA VAL A 108 -2.24 8.45 14.53
C VAL A 108 -2.67 9.70 15.28
N ASP A 109 -3.47 10.56 14.66
CA ASP A 109 -4.04 11.77 15.23
C ASP A 109 -5.23 11.51 16.18
N CYS A 110 -5.71 10.27 16.27
CA CYS A 110 -6.74 9.86 17.22
C CYS A 110 -6.16 9.42 18.57
N TYR A 111 -4.85 9.16 18.66
CA TYR A 111 -4.20 8.90 19.95
C TYR A 111 -4.13 10.21 20.74
N LYS A 112 -4.78 10.22 21.91
CA LYS A 112 -4.59 11.30 22.88
C LYS A 112 -3.14 11.22 23.38
N PRO A 113 -2.39 12.34 23.45
CA PRO A 113 -1.09 12.30 24.10
C PRO A 113 -1.28 11.80 25.53
N GLU A 114 -0.52 10.79 25.93
CA GLU A 114 -0.46 10.39 27.33
C GLU A 114 0.04 11.59 28.14
N PRO A 115 -0.68 12.00 29.21
CA PRO A 115 -0.16 13.03 30.09
C PRO A 115 1.17 12.55 30.72
N PRO A 116 2.12 13.47 30.93
CA PRO A 116 3.45 13.16 31.47
C PRO A 116 3.40 12.57 32.88
#